data_AF-A0A3R6RUF0-F1
#
_entry.id   AF-A0A3R6RUF0-F1
#
_cell.length_a   1.000
_cell.length_b   1.000
_cell.length_c   1.000
_cell.angle_alpha   90.00
_cell.angle_beta   90.00
_cell.angle_gamma   90.00
#
_symmetry.space_group_name_H-M   'P 1'
#
loop_
_entity.id
_entity.type
_entity.pdbx_description
1 polymer ?
#
loop_
_entity_poly.entity_id
_entity_poly.type
_entity_poly.pdbx_seq_one_letter_code
_entity_poly.pdbx_strand_id
1 'polypeptide(L)'
;MAYTPLVLYSIKDEKKAQQITALCKKLGVHTKEIQTKDADEKVGVLAGIDPLTAMGAKKEVPFVMLDLPEYLIFSGLPEVLLDQFLKEYRQQKIEPTPLKAVVTLHNKDWTVRNLIMELMKERMSMMNLGGNKSENK
;
A
#
# COMPACT_ATOMS: atom_id res chain seq x y z
N MET A 1 -3.51 9.03 -21.35
CA MET A 1 -4.54 8.45 -20.47
C MET A 1 -4.28 8.96 -19.08
N ALA A 2 -5.17 9.78 -18.51
CA ALA A 2 -5.00 10.28 -17.15
C ALA A 2 -5.34 9.15 -16.18
N TYR A 3 -4.34 8.62 -15.48
CA TYR A 3 -4.56 7.64 -14.43
C TYR A 3 -5.29 8.32 -13.28
N THR A 4 -6.41 7.75 -12.86
CA THR A 4 -7.15 8.24 -11.69
C THR A 4 -6.32 7.97 -10.44
N PRO A 5 -5.98 8.99 -9.62
CA PRO A 5 -5.27 8.79 -8.37
C PRO A 5 -6.06 7.86 -7.45
N LEU A 6 -5.42 6.78 -7.00
CA LEU A 6 -6.03 5.73 -6.18
C LEU A 6 -5.09 5.33 -5.05
N VAL A 7 -5.66 5.14 -3.86
CA VAL A 7 -4.98 4.52 -2.72
C VAL A 7 -5.64 3.18 -2.43
N LEU A 8 -4.88 2.11 -2.57
CA LEU A 8 -5.27 0.77 -2.12
C LEU A 8 -4.82 0.60 -0.67
N TYR A 9 -5.69 0.08 0.20
CA TYR A 9 -5.35 -0.05 1.62
C TYR A 9 -5.92 -1.31 2.26
N SER A 10 -5.25 -1.76 3.33
CA SER A 10 -5.75 -2.77 4.27
C SER A 10 -5.37 -2.31 5.68
N ILE A 11 -6.36 -1.83 6.42
CA ILE A 11 -6.20 -1.24 7.76
C ILE A 11 -7.14 -1.98 8.71
N LYS A 12 -6.65 -2.38 9.89
CA LYS A 12 -7.43 -3.14 10.88
C LYS A 12 -8.28 -2.21 11.75
N ASP A 13 -7.76 -1.02 12.07
CA ASP A 13 -8.49 -0.02 12.83
C ASP A 13 -9.48 0.77 11.94
N GLU A 14 -10.76 0.68 12.25
CA GLU A 14 -11.82 1.33 11.49
C GLU A 14 -11.72 2.86 11.52
N LYS A 15 -11.35 3.45 12.67
CA LYS A 15 -11.18 4.91 12.78
C LYS A 15 -10.05 5.39 11.90
N LYS A 16 -8.93 4.67 11.89
CA LYS A 16 -7.79 4.94 11.01
C LYS A 16 -8.19 4.83 9.54
N ALA A 17 -8.92 3.78 9.16
CA ALA A 17 -9.44 3.62 7.80
C ALA A 17 -10.35 4.78 7.39
N GLN A 18 -11.24 5.23 8.27
CA GLN A 18 -12.11 6.39 8.04
C GLN A 18 -11.31 7.69 7.89
N GLN A 19 -10.29 7.92 8.72
CA GLN A 19 -9.43 9.11 8.60
C GLN A 19 -8.68 9.13 7.26
N ILE A 20 -8.12 7.99 6.85
CA ILE A 20 -7.43 7.85 5.56
C ILE A 20 -8.39 8.09 4.40
N THR A 21 -9.59 7.51 4.46
CA THR A 21 -10.63 7.68 3.43
C THR A 21 -11.09 9.14 3.34
N ALA A 22 -11.29 9.80 4.49
CA ALA A 22 -11.66 11.21 4.53
C ALA A 22 -10.55 12.12 3.96
N LEU A 23 -9.30 11.82 4.28
CA LEU A 23 -8.13 12.52 3.73
C LEU A 23 -8.05 12.35 2.21
N CYS A 24 -8.15 11.11 1.70
CA CYS A 24 -8.16 10.85 0.26
C CYS A 24 -9.30 11.59 -0.44
N LYS A 25 -10.52 11.54 0.12
CA LYS A 25 -11.69 12.25 -0.41
C LYS A 25 -11.46 13.76 -0.48
N LYS A 26 -10.88 14.36 0.56
CA LYS A 26 -10.54 15.80 0.59
C LYS A 26 -9.55 16.17 -0.52
N LEU A 27 -8.62 15.28 -0.83
CA LEU A 27 -7.59 15.47 -1.86
C LEU A 27 -8.05 15.05 -3.28
N GLY A 28 -9.31 14.61 -3.44
CA GLY A 28 -9.81 14.12 -4.73
C GLY A 28 -9.21 12.78 -5.17
N VAL A 29 -8.67 12.01 -4.23
CA VAL A 29 -8.05 10.70 -4.45
C VAL A 29 -9.06 9.60 -4.14
N HIS A 30 -9.16 8.61 -5.03
CA HIS A 30 -10.03 7.46 -4.82
C HIS A 30 -9.38 6.51 -3.82
N THR A 31 -10.21 5.71 -3.15
CA THR A 31 -9.73 4.69 -2.21
C THR A 31 -10.38 3.35 -2.51
N LYS A 32 -9.61 2.27 -2.35
CA LYS A 32 -10.12 0.92 -2.48
C LYS A 32 -9.53 0.05 -1.37
N GLU A 33 -10.42 -0.54 -0.59
CA GLU A 33 -10.04 -1.52 0.42
C GLU A 33 -9.67 -2.84 -0.27
N ILE A 34 -8.55 -3.43 0.17
CA ILE A 34 -8.07 -4.71 -0.31
C ILE A 34 -8.60 -5.81 0.61
N GLN A 35 -9.30 -6.78 0.02
CA GLN A 35 -9.78 -7.95 0.73
C GLN A 35 -8.86 -9.16 0.48
N THR A 36 -9.03 -10.20 1.30
CA THR A 36 -8.30 -11.48 1.16
C THR A 36 -8.38 -12.08 -0.24
N LYS A 37 -9.52 -11.90 -0.93
CA LYS A 37 -9.74 -12.36 -2.31
C LYS A 37 -8.88 -11.63 -3.35
N ASP A 38 -8.45 -10.40 -3.05
CA ASP A 38 -7.67 -9.55 -3.95
C ASP A 38 -6.16 -9.78 -3.78
N ALA A 39 -5.75 -10.62 -2.81
CA ALA A 39 -4.35 -10.91 -2.50
C ALA A 39 -3.54 -11.42 -3.70
N ASP A 40 -4.16 -12.26 -4.51
CA ASP A 40 -3.54 -12.91 -5.65
C ASP A 40 -3.83 -12.18 -6.97
N GLU A 41 -4.54 -11.06 -6.92
CA GLU A 41 -4.74 -10.17 -8.06
C GLU A 41 -3.53 -9.24 -8.23
N LYS A 42 -3.26 -8.87 -9.48
CA LYS A 42 -2.18 -7.93 -9.81
C LYS A 42 -2.50 -6.53 -9.31
N VAL A 43 -1.50 -5.86 -8.75
CA VAL A 43 -1.62 -4.48 -8.26
C VAL A 43 -2.06 -3.53 -9.38
N GLY A 44 -1.56 -3.71 -10.61
CA GLY A 44 -1.94 -2.94 -11.79
C GLY A 44 -3.39 -3.12 -12.22
N VAL A 45 -3.97 -4.31 -12.03
CA VAL A 45 -5.39 -4.58 -12.30
C VAL A 45 -6.25 -3.87 -11.26
N LEU A 46 -5.91 -4.00 -9.98
CA LEU A 46 -6.63 -3.34 -8.88
C LEU A 46 -6.53 -1.82 -8.95
N ALA A 47 -5.41 -1.32 -9.46
CA ALA A 47 -5.14 0.08 -9.72
C ALA A 47 -5.86 0.63 -10.97
N GLY A 48 -6.51 -0.22 -11.77
CA GLY A 48 -7.16 0.19 -13.02
C GLY A 48 -6.17 0.57 -14.14
N ILE A 49 -4.91 0.18 -14.03
CA ILE A 49 -3.85 0.43 -15.03
C ILE A 49 -3.95 -0.56 -16.19
N ASP A 50 -4.17 -1.84 -15.88
CA ASP A 50 -4.23 -2.94 -16.86
C ASP A 50 -5.47 -3.83 -16.64
N PRO A 51 -6.71 -3.29 -16.72
CA PRO A 51 -7.93 -4.03 -16.36
C PRO A 51 -8.18 -5.26 -17.26
N LEU A 52 -7.56 -5.34 -18.43
CA LEU A 52 -7.70 -6.44 -19.38
C LEU A 52 -6.87 -7.70 -19.01
N THR A 53 -5.98 -7.59 -18.02
CA THR A 53 -5.08 -8.68 -17.61
C THR A 53 -5.50 -9.37 -16.31
N ALA A 54 -6.72 -9.10 -15.82
CA ALA A 54 -7.30 -9.73 -14.65
C ALA A 54 -7.29 -11.26 -14.85
N MET A 55 -6.34 -11.94 -14.23
CA MET A 55 -6.28 -13.39 -14.19
C MET A 55 -6.86 -13.82 -12.86
N GLY A 56 -8.00 -14.52 -12.91
CA GLY A 56 -8.55 -15.18 -11.73
C GLY A 56 -7.46 -16.05 -11.08
N ALA A 57 -7.18 -15.79 -9.81
CA ALA A 57 -6.12 -16.44 -9.06
C ALA A 57 -6.20 -17.97 -9.19
N LYS A 58 -5.11 -18.60 -9.63
CA LYS A 58 -4.90 -20.03 -9.38
C LYS A 58 -4.69 -20.19 -7.87
N LYS A 59 -5.60 -20.88 -7.20
CA LYS A 59 -5.57 -21.15 -5.76
C LYS A 59 -4.32 -21.99 -5.42
N GLU A 60 -3.22 -21.33 -5.14
CA GLU A 60 -2.07 -21.97 -4.50
C GLU A 60 -1.88 -21.32 -3.12
N VAL A 61 -2.27 -22.10 -2.10
CA VAL A 61 -2.13 -21.87 -0.65
C VAL A 61 -2.97 -20.71 -0.08
N PRO A 62 -3.80 -20.94 0.96
CA PRO A 62 -4.52 -19.87 1.64
C PRO A 62 -3.53 -18.80 2.15
N PHE A 63 -3.57 -17.59 1.56
CA PHE A 63 -2.91 -16.46 2.20
C PHE A 63 -3.73 -16.07 3.41
N VAL A 64 -3.11 -16.11 4.58
CA VAL A 64 -3.73 -15.53 5.77
C VAL A 64 -3.36 -14.05 5.79
N MET A 65 -4.16 -13.20 5.12
CA MET A 65 -4.00 -11.74 5.22
C MET A 65 -4.18 -11.22 6.65
N LEU A 66 -4.80 -12.01 7.54
CA LEU A 66 -5.07 -11.64 8.93
C LEU A 66 -3.78 -11.31 9.73
N ASP A 67 -2.66 -11.96 9.40
CA ASP A 67 -1.37 -11.73 10.08
C ASP A 67 -0.49 -10.68 9.41
N LEU A 68 -0.94 -10.07 8.31
CA LEU A 68 -0.15 -9.03 7.67
C LEU A 68 -0.24 -7.71 8.45
N PRO A 69 0.86 -6.92 8.43
CA PRO A 69 0.83 -5.55 8.87
C PRO A 69 -0.12 -4.73 7.99
N GLU A 70 -0.59 -3.61 8.53
CA GLU A 70 -1.36 -2.64 7.75
C GLU A 70 -0.51 -2.02 6.63
N TYR A 71 -1.13 -1.75 5.48
CA TYR A 71 -0.42 -1.21 4.32
C TYR A 71 -1.22 -0.19 3.51
N LEU A 72 -0.48 0.70 2.84
CA LEU A 72 -0.98 1.71 1.89
C LEU A 72 -0.21 1.62 0.57
N ILE A 73 -0.92 1.46 -0.55
CA ILE A 73 -0.33 1.42 -1.89
C ILE A 73 -0.90 2.59 -2.70
N PHE A 74 -0.02 3.49 -3.15
CA PHE A 74 -0.37 4.69 -3.91
C PHE A 74 -0.23 4.42 -5.40
N SER A 75 -1.28 4.68 -6.18
CA SER A 75 -1.30 4.48 -7.63
C SER A 75 -1.72 5.74 -8.37
N GLY A 76 -0.91 6.17 -9.33
CA GLY A 76 -1.25 7.31 -10.18
C GLY A 76 -1.29 8.67 -9.46
N LEU A 77 -0.75 8.77 -8.24
CA LEU A 77 -0.60 10.04 -7.55
C LEU A 77 0.64 10.77 -8.09
N PRO A 78 0.50 12.01 -8.59
CA PRO A 78 1.65 12.88 -8.84
C PRO A 78 2.46 13.11 -7.55
N GLU A 79 3.76 13.34 -7.66
CA GLU A 79 4.65 13.57 -6.51
C GLU A 79 4.12 14.66 -5.57
N VAL A 80 3.70 15.80 -6.13
CA VAL A 80 3.11 16.92 -5.36
C VAL A 80 1.86 16.49 -4.57
N LEU A 81 1.03 15.62 -5.14
CA LEU A 81 -0.19 15.12 -4.47
C LEU A 81 0.16 14.09 -3.40
N LEU A 82 1.14 13.22 -3.66
CA LEU A 82 1.65 12.26 -2.69
C LEU A 82 2.26 12.98 -1.47
N ASP A 83 3.07 14.01 -1.70
CA ASP A 83 3.65 14.81 -0.63
C ASP A 83 2.59 15.55 0.19
N GLN A 84 1.59 16.11 -0.49
CA GLN A 84 0.44 16.73 0.18
C GLN A 84 -0.32 15.72 1.05
N PHE A 85 -0.59 14.52 0.51
CA PHE A 85 -1.20 13.43 1.26
C PHE A 85 -0.38 13.10 2.51
N LEU A 86 0.92 12.87 2.37
CA LEU A 86 1.80 12.51 3.49
C LEU A 86 1.91 13.64 4.54
N LYS A 87 1.88 14.90 4.10
CA LYS A 87 1.89 16.06 4.98
C LYS A 87 0.60 16.13 5.81
N GLU A 88 -0.56 16.03 5.16
CA GLU A 88 -1.85 16.06 5.86
C GLU A 88 -2.05 14.84 6.76
N TYR A 89 -1.61 13.66 6.32
CA TYR A 89 -1.62 12.43 7.11
C TYR A 89 -0.91 12.64 8.46
N ARG A 90 0.28 13.27 8.44
CA ARG A 90 1.04 13.62 9.65
C ARG A 90 0.36 14.70 10.48
N GLN A 91 -0.21 15.73 9.83
CA GLN A 91 -0.91 16.83 10.52
C GLN A 91 -2.16 16.36 11.26
N GLN A 92 -2.89 15.41 10.68
CA GLN A 92 -4.06 14.79 11.30
C GLN A 92 -3.71 13.77 12.40
N LYS A 93 -2.41 13.55 12.66
CA LYS A 93 -1.90 12.58 13.64
C LYS A 93 -2.44 11.17 13.43
N ILE A 94 -2.67 10.79 12.17
CA ILE A 94 -3.08 9.43 11.82
C ILE A 94 -1.90 8.51 12.16
N GLU A 95 -2.18 7.38 12.81
CA GLU A 95 -1.13 6.43 13.19
C GLU A 95 -0.31 5.99 11.97
N PRO A 96 1.03 5.94 12.06
CA PRO A 96 1.86 5.61 10.92
C PRO A 96 1.58 4.17 10.45
N THR A 97 1.34 4.01 9.15
CA THR A 97 1.20 2.68 8.55
C THR A 97 2.58 2.06 8.32
N PRO A 98 2.81 0.81 8.76
CA PRO A 98 4.12 0.18 8.70
C PRO A 98 4.54 -0.12 7.27
N LEU A 99 3.64 -0.47 6.35
CA LEU A 99 4.01 -0.75 4.97
C LEU A 99 3.42 0.30 4.04
N LYS A 100 4.24 0.82 3.12
CA LYS A 100 3.80 1.77 2.10
C LYS A 100 4.54 1.56 0.81
N ALA A 101 3.85 1.65 -0.32
CA ALA A 101 4.45 1.52 -1.64
C ALA A 101 3.80 2.44 -2.65
N VAL A 102 4.55 2.79 -3.70
CA VAL A 102 4.00 3.44 -4.90
C VAL A 102 3.97 2.40 -6.02
N VAL A 103 2.89 2.38 -6.79
CA VAL A 103 2.80 1.53 -7.98
C VAL A 103 3.72 2.08 -9.05
N THR A 104 4.60 1.22 -9.57
CA THR A 104 5.59 1.52 -10.59
C THR A 104 5.52 0.48 -11.71
N LEU A 105 6.23 0.75 -12.81
CA LEU A 105 6.35 -0.22 -13.91
C LEU A 105 6.92 -1.58 -13.46
N HIS A 106 7.74 -1.60 -12.40
CA HIS A 106 8.38 -2.82 -11.90
C HIS A 106 7.43 -3.70 -11.08
N ASN A 107 6.48 -3.10 -10.37
CA ASN A 107 5.60 -3.81 -9.42
C ASN A 107 4.14 -3.91 -9.88
N LYS A 108 3.74 -3.24 -10.97
CA LYS A 108 2.36 -3.28 -11.48
C LYS A 108 1.88 -4.70 -11.81
N ASP A 109 2.79 -5.56 -12.26
CA ASP A 109 2.50 -6.95 -12.64
C ASP A 109 2.62 -7.93 -11.46
N TRP A 110 3.00 -7.44 -10.28
CA TRP A 110 3.08 -8.27 -9.08
C TRP A 110 1.70 -8.43 -8.46
N THR A 111 1.46 -9.59 -7.86
CA THR A 111 0.30 -9.78 -6.99
C THR A 111 0.42 -8.91 -5.75
N VAL A 112 -0.69 -8.53 -5.14
CA VAL A 112 -0.68 -7.78 -3.87
C VAL A 112 0.16 -8.53 -2.84
N ARG A 113 -0.03 -9.85 -2.71
CA ARG A 113 0.77 -10.72 -1.84
C ARG A 113 2.27 -10.53 -2.05
N ASN A 114 2.75 -10.62 -3.28
CA ASN A 114 4.18 -10.51 -3.57
C ASN A 114 4.72 -9.12 -3.22
N LEU A 115 3.96 -8.06 -3.53
CA LEU A 115 4.34 -6.70 -3.15
C LEU A 115 4.43 -6.54 -1.62
N ILE A 116 3.44 -7.02 -0.87
CA ILE A 116 3.45 -6.92 0.59
C ILE A 116 4.59 -7.73 1.20
N MET A 117 4.86 -8.95 0.71
CA MET A 117 5.98 -9.76 1.17
C MET A 117 7.32 -9.05 0.96
N GLU A 118 7.52 -8.40 -0.19
CA GLU A 118 8.75 -7.67 -0.48
C GLU A 118 8.90 -6.45 0.43
N LEU A 119 7.84 -5.67 0.63
CA LEU A 119 7.85 -4.55 1.58
C LEU A 119 8.17 -5.00 3.02
N MET A 120 7.66 -6.16 3.43
CA MET A 120 7.98 -6.73 4.74
C MET A 120 9.46 -7.11 4.85
N LYS A 121 10.04 -7.73 3.81
CA LYS A 121 11.48 -8.04 3.78
C LYS A 121 12.32 -6.76 3.87
N GLU A 122 12.01 -5.74 3.07
CA GLU A 122 12.71 -4.46 3.11
C GLU A 122 12.65 -3.81 4.51
N ARG A 123 11.47 -3.82 5.14
CA ARG A 123 11.30 -3.33 6.51
C ARG A 123 12.11 -4.14 7.52
N MET A 124 12.12 -5.46 7.42
CA MET A 124 12.91 -6.33 8.30
C MET A 124 14.41 -6.04 8.12
N SER A 125 14.89 -5.89 6.89
CA SER A 125 16.29 -5.54 6.61
C SER A 125 16.66 -4.18 7.20
N MET A 126 15.79 -3.17 7.11
CA MET A 126 16.02 -1.87 7.72
C MET A 126 16.02 -1.92 9.26
N MET A 127 15.17 -2.75 9.88
CA MET A 127 15.19 -2.96 11.33
C MET A 127 16.48 -3.66 11.79
N ASN A 128 16.97 -4.64 11.02
CA ASN A 128 18.19 -5.36 11.35
C ASN A 128 19.47 -4.50 11.19
N LEU A 129 19.43 -3.47 10.34
CA LEU A 129 20.54 -2.52 10.14
C LEU A 129 20.55 -1.37 11.17
N GLY A 130 19.49 -1.22 11.99
CA GLY A 130 19.41 -0.23 13.07
C GLY A 130 20.16 -0.62 14.35
N GLY A 131 20.73 -1.83 14.42
CA GLY A 131 21.42 -2.36 15.60
C GLY A 131 22.92 -2.07 15.70
N ASN A 132 23.50 -1.22 14.85
CA ASN A 132 24.95 -0.98 14.84
C ASN A 132 25.34 0.49 14.67
N LYS A 133 24.76 1.38 15.48
CA LYS A 133 25.27 2.75 15.71
C LYS A 133 25.10 3.19 17.16
N SER A 134 26.03 2.78 18.00
CA SER A 134 26.47 3.47 19.23
C SER A 134 27.74 2.74 19.70
N GLU A 135 28.92 3.20 19.28
CA GLU A 135 29.73 4.28 19.86
C GLU A 135 31.01 3.64 20.42
N ASN A 136 32.09 3.75 19.64
CA ASN A 136 33.45 3.61 20.15
C ASN A 136 33.64 4.68 21.24
N LYS A 137 34.06 4.24 22.42
CA LYS A 137 34.54 5.08 23.50
C LYS A 137 36.06 5.20 23.43
#